data_AF-A0A7W1NC20-F1
#
_entry.id   AF-A0A7W1NC20-F1
#
_cell.length_a   1.000
_cell.length_b   1.000
_cell.length_c   1.000
_cell.angle_alpha   90.00
_cell.angle_beta   90.00
_cell.angle_gamma   90.00
#
_symmetry.space_group_name_H-M   'P 1'
#
loop_
_entity.id
_entity.type
_entity.pdbx_description
1 polymer ?
#
loop_
_entity_poly.entity_id
_entity_poly.type
_entity_poly.pdbx_seq_one_letter_code
_entity_poly.pdbx_strand_id
1 'polypeptide(L)'
;GIAWALTYDPDPRGARRQGARLAVFASRAIASDAWLGEERLANADLLVDSARWLAGRGPAEDIPPRELAAYRVDAEPGTLHMLLAALVAIGPSALVGAAILAWWERR
;
A
#
# COMPACT_ATOMS: atom_id res chain seq x y z
N GLY A 1 -6.72 0.13 -3.62
CA GLY A 1 -7.85 0.04 -2.66
C GLY A 1 -9.01 0.83 -3.21
N ILE A 2 -10.25 0.36 -3.05
CA ILE A 2 -11.43 1.07 -3.53
C ILE A 2 -11.92 1.97 -2.37
N ALA A 3 -12.07 3.27 -2.64
CA ALA A 3 -12.66 4.24 -1.73
C ALA A 3 -13.81 4.96 -2.45
N TRP A 4 -14.85 5.34 -1.71
CA TRP A 4 -16.01 6.05 -2.25
C TRP A 4 -16.27 7.34 -1.46
N ALA A 5 -16.62 8.39 -2.18
CA ALA A 5 -17.04 9.67 -1.63
C ALA A 5 -18.46 10.01 -2.11
N LEU A 6 -19.34 10.37 -1.18
CA LEU A 6 -20.75 10.66 -1.44
C LEU A 6 -21.13 12.01 -0.83
N THR A 7 -21.81 12.85 -1.61
CA THR A 7 -22.37 14.12 -1.16
C THR A 7 -23.89 14.04 -1.21
N TYR A 8 -24.56 14.46 -0.16
CA TYR A 8 -26.01 14.55 -0.07
C TYR A 8 -26.43 16.00 0.01
N ASP A 9 -27.43 16.41 -0.76
CA ASP A 9 -27.96 17.76 -0.69
C ASP A 9 -28.59 18.05 0.68
N PRO A 10 -28.55 19.30 1.15
CA PRO A 10 -29.21 19.69 2.39
C PRO A 10 -30.72 19.51 2.27
N ASP A 11 -31.34 18.89 3.28
CA ASP A 11 -32.80 18.83 3.37
C ASP A 11 -33.37 20.26 3.48
N PRO A 12 -34.30 20.68 2.59
CA PRO A 12 -34.93 22.00 2.67
C PRO A 12 -35.69 22.24 3.98
N ARG A 13 -36.04 21.19 4.74
CA ARG A 13 -36.68 21.25 6.06
C ARG A 13 -35.68 21.20 7.22
N GLY A 14 -34.41 20.96 6.94
CA GLY A 14 -33.35 20.80 7.92
C GLY A 14 -32.79 22.13 8.44
N ALA A 15 -32.31 22.12 9.68
CA ALA A 15 -31.68 23.31 10.30
C ALA A 15 -30.31 23.67 9.68
N ARG A 16 -29.67 22.73 8.97
CA ARG A 16 -28.35 22.93 8.35
C ARG A 16 -28.50 23.26 6.86
N ARG A 17 -27.81 24.32 6.44
CA ARG A 17 -27.74 24.76 5.03
C ARG A 17 -26.67 24.02 4.20
N GLN A 18 -25.88 23.15 4.83
CA GLN A 18 -24.84 22.38 4.17
C GLN A 18 -25.26 20.91 4.08
N GLY A 19 -25.03 20.33 2.91
CA GLY A 19 -25.24 18.92 2.63
C GLY A 19 -24.33 18.00 3.46
N ALA A 20 -24.76 16.77 3.67
CA ALA A 20 -23.94 15.77 4.36
C ALA A 20 -22.87 15.18 3.41
N ARG A 21 -21.70 14.86 3.96
CA ARG A 21 -20.59 14.23 3.23
C ARG A 21 -20.24 12.91 3.90
N LEU A 22 -19.98 11.88 3.09
CA LEU A 22 -19.59 10.55 3.56
C LEU A 22 -18.40 10.05 2.75
N ALA A 23 -17.38 9.55 3.45
CA ALA A 23 -16.25 8.84 2.86
C ALA A 23 -16.25 7.39 3.38
N VAL A 24 -16.11 6.42 2.47
CA VAL A 24 -16.08 4.99 2.80
C VAL A 24 -14.79 4.40 2.27
N PHE A 25 -14.05 3.73 3.16
CA PHE A 25 -12.82 3.01 2.84
C PHE A 25 -13.08 1.51 2.95
N ALA A 26 -12.67 0.74 1.93
CA ALA A 26 -12.87 -0.71 1.92
C ALA A 26 -12.05 -1.48 2.97
N SER A 27 -11.08 -0.84 3.63
CA SER A 27 -10.23 -1.48 4.63
C SER A 27 -9.77 -0.48 5.70
N ARG A 28 -9.72 -0.95 6.95
CA ARG A 28 -9.12 -0.21 8.07
C ARG A 28 -7.60 -0.14 7.99
N ALA A 29 -6.95 -1.06 7.25
CA ALA A 29 -5.50 -1.09 7.11
C ALA A 29 -4.95 0.22 6.51
N ILE A 30 -5.77 0.94 5.74
CA ILE A 30 -5.42 2.23 5.15
C ILE A 30 -4.96 3.28 6.17
N ALA A 31 -5.45 3.19 7.42
CA ALA A 31 -5.17 4.13 8.50
C ALA A 31 -4.24 3.53 9.57
N SER A 32 -3.54 2.43 9.27
CA SER A 32 -2.58 1.84 10.20
C SER A 32 -1.17 2.35 9.96
N ASP A 33 -0.37 2.44 11.04
CA ASP A 33 0.99 3.00 11.00
C ASP A 33 1.88 2.36 9.94
N ALA A 34 1.73 1.04 9.74
CA ALA A 34 2.47 0.27 8.73
C ALA A 34 2.19 0.74 7.29
N TRP A 35 1.03 1.33 7.01
CA TRP A 35 0.61 1.77 5.69
C TRP A 35 0.56 3.30 5.55
N LEU A 36 0.52 4.04 6.67
CA LEU A 36 0.59 5.50 6.70
C LEU A 36 1.99 6.03 6.41
N GLY A 37 3.03 5.34 6.92
CA GLY A 37 4.43 5.68 6.66
C GLY A 37 4.93 5.29 5.26
N GLU A 38 4.13 4.53 4.51
CA GLU A 38 4.49 4.10 3.15
C GLU A 38 4.19 5.24 2.16
N GLU A 39 5.21 6.06 1.90
CA GLU A 39 5.10 7.21 1.00
C GLU A 39 4.60 6.81 -0.39
N ARG A 40 4.85 5.57 -0.87
CA ARG A 40 4.43 5.16 -2.21
C ARG A 40 2.92 5.04 -2.39
N LEU A 41 2.15 4.92 -1.31
CA LEU A 41 0.72 4.61 -1.38
C LEU A 41 -0.20 5.81 -1.14
N ALA A 42 0.35 7.01 -0.87
CA ALA A 42 -0.40 8.25 -0.65
C ALA A 42 -1.53 8.14 0.40
N ASN A 43 -1.50 7.14 1.29
CA ASN A 43 -2.58 6.87 2.22
C ASN A 43 -2.77 8.03 3.22
N ALA A 44 -1.67 8.61 3.69
CA ALA A 44 -1.69 9.78 4.56
C ALA A 44 -2.37 10.98 3.87
N ASP A 45 -1.97 11.29 2.63
CA ASP A 45 -2.55 12.37 1.84
C ASP A 45 -4.05 12.15 1.60
N LEU A 46 -4.43 10.93 1.20
CA LEU A 46 -5.82 10.54 1.01
C LEU A 46 -6.69 10.73 2.25
N LEU A 47 -6.18 10.35 3.43
CA LEU A 47 -6.91 10.49 4.68
C LEU A 47 -7.02 11.95 5.12
N VAL A 48 -5.96 12.74 4.94
CA VAL A 48 -5.96 14.18 5.25
C VAL A 48 -6.94 14.93 4.37
N ASP A 49 -6.93 14.68 3.06
CA ASP A 49 -7.84 15.36 2.13
C ASP A 49 -9.29 14.89 2.31
N SER A 50 -9.50 13.60 2.57
CA SER A 50 -10.83 13.11 2.95
C SER A 50 -11.35 13.81 4.20
N ALA A 51 -10.51 14.02 5.22
CA ALA A 51 -10.89 14.73 6.43
C ALA A 51 -11.17 16.23 6.19
N ARG A 52 -10.38 16.90 5.34
CA ARG A 52 -10.62 18.29 4.94
C ARG A 52 -11.94 18.44 4.18
N TRP A 53 -12.18 17.53 3.25
CA TRP A 53 -13.42 17.48 2.49
C TRP A 53 -14.61 17.20 3.41
N LEU A 54 -14.55 16.21 4.31
CA LEU A 54 -15.62 15.96 5.29
C LEU A 54 -15.88 17.16 6.20
N ALA A 55 -14.85 17.93 6.55
CA ALA A 55 -14.95 19.13 7.37
C ALA A 55 -15.48 20.37 6.61
N GLY A 56 -15.77 20.27 5.31
CA GLY A 56 -16.21 21.42 4.51
C GLY A 56 -15.11 22.45 4.23
N ARG A 57 -13.84 22.11 4.45
CA ARG A 57 -12.67 23.02 4.33
C ARG A 57 -12.04 23.01 2.93
N GLY A 58 -12.85 22.81 1.89
CA GLY A 58 -12.39 22.80 0.50
C GLY A 58 -13.17 21.83 -0.40
N PRO A 59 -12.97 21.91 -1.73
CA PRO A 59 -13.35 20.84 -2.66
C PRO A 59 -12.54 19.57 -2.39
N ALA A 60 -12.99 18.43 -2.90
CA ALA A 60 -12.15 17.23 -2.92
C ALA A 60 -10.99 17.50 -3.89
N GLU A 61 -9.76 17.35 -3.42
CA GLU A 61 -8.57 17.44 -4.28
C GLU A 61 -8.33 16.09 -4.97
N ASP A 62 -7.95 16.13 -6.24
CA ASP A 62 -7.53 14.94 -6.97
C ASP A 62 -6.16 14.51 -6.47
N ILE A 63 -6.07 13.31 -5.94
CA ILE A 63 -4.81 12.74 -5.48
C ILE A 63 -4.10 12.19 -6.72
N PRO A 64 -2.90 12.68 -7.06
CA PRO A 64 -2.21 12.26 -8.27
C PRO A 64 -1.94 10.74 -8.22
N PRO A 65 -2.06 10.04 -9.35
CA PRO A 65 -1.72 8.63 -9.42
C PRO A 65 -0.23 8.48 -9.08
N ARG A 66 0.08 7.87 -7.92
CA ARG A 66 1.45 7.45 -7.62
C ARG A 66 1.76 6.18 -8.39
N GLU A 67 2.93 6.12 -9.02
CA GLU A 67 3.39 4.90 -9.66
C GLU A 67 3.43 3.78 -8.60
N LEU A 68 2.62 2.76 -8.81
CA LEU A 68 2.72 1.50 -8.11
C LEU A 68 4.02 0.84 -8.57
N ALA A 69 5.16 1.33 -8.09
CA ALA A 69 6.41 0.61 -8.27
C ALA A 69 6.15 -0.81 -7.74
N ALA A 70 6.47 -1.85 -8.52
CA ALA A 70 6.53 -3.20 -7.97
C ALA A 70 7.59 -3.18 -6.86
N TYR A 71 7.25 -3.69 -5.67
CA TYR A 71 8.16 -3.97 -4.54
C TYR A 71 9.60 -3.45 -4.71
N ARG A 72 9.81 -2.14 -4.51
CA ARG A 72 11.15 -1.55 -4.51
C ARG A 72 11.83 -1.99 -3.23
N VAL A 73 12.81 -2.88 -3.35
CA VAL A 73 13.74 -3.17 -2.25
C VAL A 73 14.68 -1.98 -2.21
N ASP A 74 14.49 -1.09 -1.23
CA ASP A 74 15.44 -0.01 -0.97
C ASP A 74 16.69 -0.62 -0.33
N ALA A 75 17.56 -1.12 -1.19
CA ALA A 75 18.87 -1.63 -0.84
C ALA A 75 19.92 -0.91 -1.69
N GLU A 76 21.07 -0.64 -1.08
CA GLU A 76 22.23 -0.13 -1.80
C GLU A 76 22.56 -1.09 -2.97
N PRO A 77 22.94 -0.59 -4.17
CA PRO A 77 23.24 -1.44 -5.31
C PRO A 77 24.22 -2.57 -4.99
N GLY A 78 25.20 -2.34 -4.11
CA GLY A 78 26.14 -3.37 -3.65
C GLY A 78 25.47 -4.52 -2.90
N THR A 79 24.49 -4.21 -2.05
CA THR A 79 23.70 -5.20 -1.31
C THR A 79 22.86 -6.07 -2.23
N LEU A 80 22.26 -5.49 -3.28
CA LEU A 80 21.52 -6.26 -4.28
C LEU A 80 22.42 -7.26 -5.03
N HIS A 81 23.62 -6.83 -5.43
CA HIS A 81 24.59 -7.71 -6.09
C HIS A 81 25.07 -8.83 -5.16
N MET A 82 25.28 -8.53 -3.88
CA MET A 82 25.68 -9.52 -2.88
C MET A 82 24.58 -10.57 -2.65
N LEU A 83 23.32 -10.13 -2.51
CA LEU A 83 22.17 -11.02 -2.36
C LEU A 83 21.98 -11.91 -3.60
N LEU A 84 22.14 -11.35 -4.80
CA LEU A 84 22.07 -12.10 -6.04
C LEU A 84 23.19 -13.14 -6.12
N ALA A 85 24.43 -12.76 -5.79
CA ALA A 85 25.58 -13.66 -5.78
C ALA A 85 25.40 -14.81 -4.77
N ALA A 86 24.88 -14.51 -3.58
CA ALA A 86 24.58 -15.51 -2.57
C ALA A 86 23.51 -16.49 -3.06
N LEU A 87 22.44 -16.01 -3.70
CA LEU A 87 21.38 -16.86 -4.25
C LEU A 87 21.92 -17.80 -5.34
N VAL A 88 22.75 -17.26 -6.24
CA VAL A 88 23.38 -18.02 -7.33
C VAL A 88 24.39 -19.04 -6.80
N ALA A 89 25.07 -18.78 -5.69
CA ALA A 89 26.01 -19.73 -5.10
C ALA A 89 25.29 -20.81 -4.27
N ILE A 90 24.33 -20.42 -3.45
CA ILE A 90 23.65 -21.32 -2.50
C ILE A 90 22.64 -22.22 -3.22
N GLY A 91 21.87 -21.69 -4.17
CA GLY A 91 20.81 -22.43 -4.86
C GLY A 91 21.30 -23.73 -5.52
N PRO A 92 22.29 -23.67 -6.43
CA PRO A 92 22.86 -24.86 -7.06
C PRO A 92 23.52 -25.80 -6.04
N SER A 93 24.21 -25.25 -5.04
CA SER A 93 24.89 -26.04 -4.00
C SER A 93 23.90 -26.84 -3.15
N ALA A 94 22.77 -26.23 -2.78
CA ALA A 94 21.69 -26.89 -2.05
C ALA A 94 21.04 -28.00 -2.88
N LEU A 95 20.83 -27.78 -4.18
CA LEU A 95 20.29 -28.80 -5.09
C LEU A 95 21.23 -30.00 -5.22
N VAL A 96 22.53 -29.78 -5.36
CA VAL A 96 23.53 -30.86 -5.40
C VAL A 96 23.56 -31.62 -4.07
N GLY A 97 23.57 -30.91 -2.94
CA GLY A 97 23.53 -31.53 -1.61
C GLY A 97 22.27 -32.39 -1.41
N ALA A 98 21.10 -31.87 -1.78
CA ALA A 98 19.85 -32.60 -1.72
C ALA A 98 19.84 -33.84 -2.63
N ALA A 99 20.43 -33.75 -3.82
CA ALA A 99 20.54 -34.88 -4.74
C ALA A 99 21.42 -36.01 -4.18
N ILE A 100 22.54 -35.66 -3.51
CA ILE A 100 23.42 -36.64 -2.86
C ILE A 100 22.71 -37.32 -1.68
N LEU A 101 22.05 -36.55 -0.82
CA LEU A 101 21.27 -37.08 0.30
C LEU A 101 20.16 -38.04 -0.18
N ALA A 102 19.40 -37.62 -1.19
CA ALA A 102 18.34 -38.44 -1.77
C ALA A 102 18.85 -39.69 -2.52
N TRP A 103 20.13 -39.74 -2.90
CA TRP A 103 20.76 -40.95 -3.43
C TRP A 103 21.16 -41.91 -2.32
N TRP A 104 21.69 -41.40 -1.20
CA TRP A 104 22.02 -42.20 -0.03
C TRP A 104 20.82 -42.87 0.62
N GLU A 105 19.67 -42.19 0.70
CA GLU A 105 18.44 -42.81 1.23
C GLU A 105 17.91 -43.96 0.36
N ARG A 106 18.32 -44.03 -0.91
CA ARG A 106 17.89 -45.08 -1.86
C ARG A 106 18.85 -46.27 -1.93
N ARG A 107 20.01 -46.21 -1.25
CA ARG A 107 21.03 -47.26 -1.22
C ARG A 107 20.84 -48.13 0.01
#